data_AF-B6G8U0-F1
#
_entry.id   AF-B6G8U0-F1
#
_cell.length_a   1.000
_cell.length_b   1.000
_cell.length_c   1.000
_cell.angle_alpha   90.00
_cell.angle_beta   90.00
_cell.angle_gamma   90.00
#
_symmetry.space_group_name_H-M   'P 1'
#
loop_
_entity.id
_entity.type
_entity.pdbx_description
1 polymer ?
#
loop_
_entity_poly.entity_id
_entity_poly.type
_entity_poly.pdbx_seq_one_letter_code
_entity_poly.pdbx_strand_id
1 'polypeptide(L)' 'MNDDTDVYFVYSMTDRIKKFAEQKASGSTFLEISGKGLAAGEFAFPSKDEQTAIGSMFKQLDHLITLHQ' A
#
# COMPACT_ATOMS: atom_id res chain seq x y z
N MET A 1 -2.68 12.73 -5.22
CA MET A 1 -1.49 11.87 -5.01
C MET A 1 -0.31 12.72 -5.40
N ASN A 2 0.70 12.85 -4.53
CA ASN A 2 1.94 13.53 -4.94
C ASN A 2 2.57 12.69 -6.05
N ASP A 3 3.09 13.34 -7.11
CA ASP A 3 3.79 12.64 -8.22
C ASP A 3 5.01 11.83 -7.73
N ASP A 4 5.42 12.02 -6.48
CA ASP A 4 6.57 11.38 -5.86
C ASP A 4 6.33 9.96 -5.35
N THR A 5 5.13 9.37 -5.40
CA THR A 5 4.90 7.99 -4.87
C THR A 5 4.63 6.98 -5.97
N ASP A 6 5.31 5.82 -5.94
CA ASP A 6 5.03 4.73 -6.87
C ASP A 6 3.76 3.97 -6.47
N VAL A 7 2.80 3.87 -7.39
CA VAL A 7 1.48 3.28 -7.13
C VAL A 7 1.57 1.76 -6.87
N TYR A 8 2.42 1.04 -7.62
CA TYR A 8 2.61 -0.39 -7.42
C TYR A 8 3.31 -0.68 -6.09
N PHE A 9 4.23 0.20 -5.67
CA PHE A 9 4.79 0.15 -4.33
C PHE A 9 3.71 0.30 -3.25
N VAL A 10 2.83 1.31 -3.36
CA VAL A 10 1.73 1.49 -2.39
C VAL A 10 0.82 0.28 -2.35
N TYR A 11 0.48 -0.30 -3.52
CA TYR A 11 -0.30 -1.53 -3.58
C TYR A 11 0.39 -2.70 -2.84
N SER A 12 1.71 -2.83 -2.98
CA SER A 12 2.48 -3.86 -2.26
C SER A 12 2.40 -3.70 -0.72
N MET A 13 2.14 -2.49 -0.23
CA MET A 13 1.98 -2.20 1.19
C MET A 13 0.56 -2.42 1.72
N THR A 14 -0.41 -2.77 0.86
CA THR A 14 -1.85 -2.86 1.22
C THR A 14 -2.09 -3.70 2.47
N ASP A 15 -1.41 -4.84 2.64
CA ASP A 15 -1.58 -5.71 3.82
C ASP A 15 -1.14 -5.02 5.11
N ARG A 16 -0.03 -4.27 5.08
CA ARG A 16 0.47 -3.51 6.25
C ARG A 16 -0.48 -2.35 6.58
N ILE A 17 -0.91 -1.61 5.56
CA ILE A 17 -1.83 -0.49 5.70
C ILE A 17 -3.17 -0.99 6.27
N LYS A 18 -3.68 -2.11 5.73
CA LYS A 18 -4.92 -2.74 6.19
C LYS A 18 -4.82 -3.21 7.65
N LYS A 19 -3.76 -3.91 8.03
CA LYS A 19 -3.55 -4.36 9.42
C LYS A 19 -3.50 -3.19 10.41
N PHE A 20 -2.81 -2.12 10.05
CA PHE A 20 -2.79 -0.91 10.86
C PHE A 20 -4.19 -0.28 10.96
N ALA A 21 -4.90 -0.18 9.84
CA ALA A 21 -6.26 0.34 9.79
C ALA A 21 -7.21 -0.47 10.68
N GLU A 22 -7.19 -1.80 10.61
CA GLU A 22 -8.03 -2.70 11.41
C GLU A 22 -7.76 -2.56 12.92
N GLN A 23 -6.50 -2.37 13.32
CA GLN A 23 -6.14 -2.17 14.73
C GLN A 23 -6.59 -0.82 15.30
N LYS A 24 -6.71 0.20 14.45
CA LYS A 24 -7.04 1.58 14.84
C LYS A 24 -8.47 1.98 14.48
N ALA A 25 -9.17 1.14 13.73
CA ALA A 25 -10.54 1.37 13.35
C ALA A 25 -11.48 1.27 14.56
N SER A 26 -12.58 2.00 14.49
CA SER A 26 -13.63 2.05 15.50
C SER A 26 -14.95 1.55 14.92
N GLY A 27 -15.85 1.09 15.78
CA GLY A 27 -17.12 0.49 15.38
C GLY A 27 -17.23 -0.98 15.80
N SER A 28 -18.44 -1.52 15.81
CA SER A 28 -18.70 -2.91 16.23
C SER A 28 -19.04 -3.82 15.05
N THR A 29 -19.89 -3.35 14.14
CA THR A 29 -20.32 -4.11 12.94
C THR A 29 -19.58 -3.67 11.68
N PHE A 30 -19.34 -2.37 11.54
CA PHE A 30 -18.55 -1.78 10.46
C PHE A 30 -17.38 -1.03 11.08
N LEU A 31 -16.17 -1.52 10.82
CA LEU A 31 -14.95 -0.88 11.28
C LEU A 31 -14.59 0.28 10.34
N GLU A 32 -14.37 1.46 10.91
CA GLU A 32 -13.98 2.67 10.18
C GLU A 32 -12.75 3.32 10.81
N ILE A 33 -11.83 3.83 9.97
CA ILE A 33 -10.69 4.64 10.40
C ILE A 33 -10.74 5.99 9.68
N SER A 34 -10.52 7.08 10.43
CA SER A 34 -10.43 8.41 9.83
C SER A 34 -9.14 8.57 9.01
N GLY A 35 -9.15 9.44 8.00
CA GLY A 35 -7.93 9.75 7.22
C GLY A 35 -6.77 10.27 8.08
N LYS A 36 -7.06 11.03 9.15
CA LYS A 36 -6.03 11.45 10.13
C LYS A 36 -5.48 10.28 10.93
N GLY A 37 -6.35 9.34 11.33
CA GLY A 37 -5.94 8.12 12.02
C GLY A 37 -5.05 7.23 11.14
N LEU A 38 -5.39 7.12 9.86
CA LEU A 38 -4.57 6.38 8.89
C LEU A 38 -3.22 7.06 8.63
N ALA A 39 -3.21 8.39 8.49
CA ALA A 39 -2.00 9.18 8.28
C ALA A 39 -1.05 9.19 9.49
N ALA A 40 -1.53 8.84 10.68
CA ALA A 40 -0.69 8.66 11.87
C ALA A 40 0.09 7.32 11.88
N GLY A 41 -0.14 6.45 10.89
CA GLY A 41 0.62 5.21 10.75
C GLY A 41 2.07 5.48 10.36
N GLU A 42 3.00 4.88 11.11
CA GLU A 42 4.42 4.90 10.79
C GLU A 42 4.72 3.84 9.73
N PHE A 43 4.63 4.23 8.47
CA PHE A 43 4.97 3.39 7.32
C PHE A 43 6.33 3.80 6.76
N ALA A 44 7.21 2.83 6.52
CA ALA A 44 8.48 3.07 5.85
C ALA A 44 8.22 3.34 4.36
N PHE A 45 8.46 4.59 3.94
CA PHE A 45 8.51 4.99 2.54
C PHE A 45 9.98 5.20 2.15
N PRO A 46 10.60 4.25 1.43
CA PRO A 46 12.00 4.35 1.02
C PRO A 46 12.18 5.41 -0.08
N SER A 47 13.41 5.56 -0.57
CA SER A 47 13.72 6.47 -1.69
C SER A 47 12.85 6.19 -2.91
N LYS A 48 12.63 7.21 -3.76
CA LYS A 48 11.84 7.04 -4.99
C LYS A 48 12.37 5.91 -5.88
N ASP A 49 13.68 5.83 -6.04
CA ASP A 49 14.32 4.80 -6.85
C ASP A 49 14.01 3.39 -6.33
N GLU A 50 14.04 3.21 -5.00
CA GLU A 50 13.69 1.93 -4.38
C GLU A 50 12.20 1.61 -4.53
N GLN A 51 11.31 2.60 -4.32
CA GLN A 51 9.87 2.44 -4.56
C GLN A 51 9.61 2.00 -6.01
N THR A 52 10.26 2.63 -6.99
CA THR A 52 10.12 2.30 -8.41
C THR A 52 10.69 0.92 -8.74
N ALA A 53 11.80 0.52 -8.13
CA ALA A 53 12.36 -0.83 -8.32
C ALA A 53 11.39 -1.90 -7.79
N ILE A 54 10.86 -1.72 -6.58
CA ILE A 54 9.88 -2.62 -5.97
C ILE A 54 8.58 -2.64 -6.80
N GLY A 55 8.06 -1.47 -7.17
CA GLY A 55 6.85 -1.34 -7.98
C GLY A 55 6.98 -2.02 -9.35
N SER A 56 8.13 -1.86 -10.01
CA SER A 56 8.43 -2.51 -11.28
C SER A 56 8.48 -4.03 -11.16
N MET A 57 9.02 -4.57 -10.07
CA MET A 57 9.05 -6.01 -9.81
C MET A 57 7.63 -6.60 -9.73
N PHE A 58 6.73 -5.98 -8.97
CA PHE A 58 5.34 -6.45 -8.87
C PHE A 58 4.58 -6.30 -10.19
N LYS A 59 4.79 -5.21 -10.92
CA LYS A 59 4.22 -5.02 -12.26
C LYS A 59 4.67 -6.11 -13.24
N GLN A 60 5.94 -6.50 -13.21
CA GLN A 60 6.45 -7.60 -14.03
C GLN A 60 5.80 -8.94 -13.63
N LEU A 61 5.64 -9.19 -12.34
CA LEU A 61 4.97 -10.39 -11.84
C LEU A 61 3.52 -10.48 -12.35
N ASP A 62 2.74 -9.40 -12.24
CA ASP A 62 1.36 -9.35 -12.77
C ASP A 62 1.30 -9.61 -14.27
N HIS A 63 2.24 -9.04 -15.03
CA HIS A 63 2.34 -9.28 -16.47
C HIS A 63 2.64 -10.74 -16.78
N LEU A 64 3.59 -11.36 -16.05
CA LEU A 64 3.91 -12.78 -16.21
C LEU A 64 2.73 -13.68 -15.86
N ILE A 65 2.00 -13.40 -14.78
CA ILE A 65 0.78 -14.14 -14.43
C ILE A 65 -0.23 -14.04 -15.57
N THR A 66 -0.48 -12.82 -16.07
CA THR A 66 -1.43 -12.54 -17.14
C THR A 66 -1.08 -13.29 -18.44
N LEU A 67 0.21 -13.40 -18.78
CA LEU A 67 0.66 -14.10 -19.98
C LEU A 67 0.41 -15.62 -19.94
N HIS A 68 0.30 -16.20 -18.74
CA HIS A 68 0.11 -17.64 -18.53
C HIS A 68 -1.32 -17.98 -18.04
N GLN A 69 -2.29 -17.07 -18.20
CA GLN A 69 -3.73 -17.34 -18.02
C GLN A 69 -4.40 -17.72 -19.33
#